data_AF-B4KDS1-F1
#
_entry.id   AF-B4KDS1-F1
#
_cell.length_a   1.000
_cell.length_b   1.000
_cell.length_c   1.000
_cell.angle_alpha   90.00
_cell.angle_beta   90.00
_cell.angle_gamma   90.00
#
_symmetry.space_group_name_H-M   'P 1'
#
loop_
_entity.id
_entity.type
_entity.pdbx_description
1 polymer ?
#
loop_
_entity_poly.entity_id
_entity_poly.type
_entity_poly.pdbx_seq_one_letter_code
_entity_poly.pdbx_strand_id
1 'polypeptide(L)'
;MADSKDTGTDSKFTYKSFLNSADTKELKDFLEKRLNDCGWRKDIEEMIRNKLKEGDSANVSREELAKSIIPDARAMVPNEVREEMMLRVREVLEAPMAASNDKEENSDGGIC
;
A
#
# COMPACT_ATOMS: atom_id res chain seq x y z
N MET A 1 -41.67 -35.91 -7.07
CA MET A 1 -40.25 -35.86 -6.65
C MET A 1 -39.73 -34.57 -7.23
N ALA A 2 -39.55 -33.54 -6.40
CA ALA A 2 -39.07 -32.24 -6.85
C ALA A 2 -37.70 -32.03 -6.21
N ASP A 3 -36.76 -31.71 -7.07
CA ASP A 3 -35.33 -31.84 -6.88
C ASP A 3 -34.74 -30.90 -5.83
N SER A 4 -33.78 -31.51 -5.14
CA SER A 4 -32.73 -30.90 -4.34
C SER A 4 -31.79 -30.07 -5.21
N LYS A 5 -31.42 -28.87 -4.74
CA LYS A 5 -30.04 -28.33 -4.70
C LYS A 5 -30.08 -26.81 -4.49
N ASP A 6 -30.15 -26.38 -3.23
CA ASP A 6 -29.80 -25.00 -2.89
C ASP A 6 -28.30 -24.92 -2.65
N THR A 7 -27.67 -24.08 -3.45
CA THR A 7 -26.23 -24.00 -3.67
C THR A 7 -25.59 -23.04 -2.69
N GLY A 8 -24.51 -23.50 -2.06
CA GLY A 8 -23.35 -22.68 -1.72
C GLY A 8 -23.61 -21.58 -0.70
N THR A 9 -23.23 -21.84 0.55
CA THR A 9 -22.86 -20.78 1.49
C THR A 9 -21.99 -19.77 0.77
N ASP A 10 -22.55 -18.59 0.50
CA ASP A 10 -21.84 -17.36 0.15
C ASP A 10 -20.84 -17.15 1.29
N SER A 11 -19.62 -17.64 1.08
CA SER A 11 -18.52 -17.45 2.02
C SER A 11 -18.15 -15.98 1.91
N LYS A 12 -18.91 -15.17 2.62
CA LYS A 12 -18.86 -13.72 2.69
C LYS A 12 -17.43 -13.32 2.97
N PHE A 13 -16.69 -13.03 1.90
CA PHE A 13 -15.28 -12.70 1.99
C PHE A 13 -15.19 -11.38 2.78
N THR A 14 -14.56 -11.45 3.94
CA THR A 14 -14.39 -10.35 4.87
C THR A 14 -13.27 -9.44 4.39
N TYR A 15 -13.51 -8.73 3.29
CA TYR A 15 -12.58 -7.70 2.83
C TYR A 15 -12.61 -6.52 3.80
N LYS A 16 -11.44 -6.00 4.13
CA LYS A 16 -11.32 -4.74 4.87
C LYS A 16 -11.66 -3.59 3.92
N SER A 17 -12.67 -2.80 4.25
CA SER A 17 -13.11 -1.68 3.38
C SER A 17 -12.19 -0.45 3.42
N PHE A 18 -11.32 -0.34 4.43
CA PHE A 18 -10.47 0.84 4.64
C PHE A 18 -9.13 0.45 5.25
N LEU A 19 -8.05 1.11 4.83
CA LEU A 19 -6.74 0.98 5.47
C LEU A 19 -6.73 1.74 6.80
N ASN A 20 -6.25 1.10 7.87
CA ASN A 20 -6.06 1.79 9.14
C ASN A 20 -4.70 2.51 9.13
N SER A 21 -4.44 3.34 10.16
CA SER A 21 -3.20 4.10 10.27
C SER A 21 -1.95 3.21 10.29
N ALA A 22 -2.04 2.02 10.90
CA ALA A 22 -0.95 1.06 10.95
C ALA A 22 -0.61 0.50 9.57
N ASP A 23 -1.60 0.04 8.80
CA ASP A 23 -1.33 -0.50 7.47
C ASP A 23 -0.87 0.58 6.50
N THR A 24 -1.43 1.79 6.62
CA THR A 24 -0.99 2.94 5.84
C THR A 24 0.47 3.27 6.11
N LYS A 25 0.91 3.18 7.37
CA LYS A 25 2.31 3.39 7.74
C LYS A 25 3.20 2.32 7.11
N GLU A 26 2.82 1.05 7.22
CA GLU A 26 3.60 -0.06 6.67
C GLU A 26 3.74 0.03 5.14
N LEU A 27 2.65 0.35 4.44
CA LEU A 27 2.65 0.57 2.99
C LEU A 27 3.56 1.73 2.59
N LYS A 28 3.55 2.83 3.36
CA LYS A 28 4.45 3.97 3.13
C LYS A 28 5.91 3.59 3.32
N ASP A 29 6.23 2.91 4.42
CA ASP A 29 7.59 2.47 4.73
C ASP A 29 8.12 1.52 3.64
N PHE A 30 7.27 0.60 3.16
CA PHE A 30 7.57 -0.28 2.03
C PHE A 30 7.86 0.50 0.73
N LEU A 31 6.99 1.45 0.38
CA LEU A 31 7.15 2.27 -0.82
C LEU A 31 8.46 3.06 -0.78
N GLU A 32 8.74 3.72 0.36
CA GLU A 32 9.94 4.53 0.54
C GLU A 32 11.19 3.68 0.36
N LYS A 33 11.22 2.48 0.95
CA LYS A 33 12.32 1.54 0.79
C LYS A 33 12.50 1.15 -0.68
N ARG A 34 11.43 0.75 -1.37
CA ARG A 34 11.52 0.34 -2.78
C ARG A 34 11.93 1.47 -3.71
N LEU A 35 11.44 2.68 -3.50
CA LEU A 35 11.85 3.86 -4.26
C LEU A 35 13.32 4.24 -4.00
N ASN A 36 13.85 3.96 -2.81
CA ASN A 36 15.26 4.16 -2.52
C ASN A 36 16.13 3.08 -3.18
N ASP A 37 15.71 1.82 -3.10
CA ASP A 37 16.45 0.67 -3.62
C ASP A 37 16.54 0.69 -5.16
N CYS A 38 15.48 1.14 -5.86
CA CYS A 38 15.51 1.28 -7.32
C CYS A 38 16.24 2.53 -7.82
N GLY A 39 16.74 3.39 -6.90
CA GLY A 39 17.48 4.60 -7.26
C GLY A 39 16.63 5.83 -7.55
N TRP A 40 15.29 5.71 -7.55
CA TRP A 40 14.37 6.83 -7.86
C TRP A 40 14.69 8.09 -7.06
N ARG A 41 14.98 7.95 -5.75
CA ARG A 41 15.35 9.11 -4.90
C ARG A 41 16.58 9.86 -5.44
N LYS A 42 17.59 9.15 -5.94
CA LYS A 42 18.81 9.75 -6.51
C LYS A 42 18.51 10.42 -7.84
N ASP A 43 17.67 9.80 -8.67
CA ASP A 43 17.28 10.34 -9.97
C ASP A 43 16.49 11.65 -9.81
N ILE A 44 15.59 11.72 -8.82
CA ILE A 44 14.87 12.97 -8.51
C ILE A 44 15.84 14.06 -8.04
N GLU A 45 16.80 13.73 -7.16
CA GLU A 45 17.80 14.71 -6.74
C GLU A 45 18.66 15.21 -7.91
N GLU A 46 19.04 14.33 -8.84
CA GLU A 46 19.77 14.71 -10.04
C GLU A 46 18.93 15.59 -10.97
N MET A 47 17.67 15.24 -11.18
CA MET A 47 16.73 16.04 -11.96
C MET A 47 16.56 17.45 -11.37
N ILE A 48 16.43 17.57 -10.03
CA ILE A 48 16.35 18.86 -9.34
C ILE A 48 17.64 19.66 -9.57
N ARG A 49 18.81 19.02 -9.42
CA ARG A 49 20.11 19.68 -9.64
C ARG A 49 20.27 20.15 -11.08
N ASN A 50 19.85 19.36 -12.06
CA ASN A 50 19.94 19.73 -13.48
C ASN A 50 19.00 20.89 -13.80
N LYS A 51 17.74 20.85 -13.33
CA LYS A 51 16.78 21.96 -13.47
C LYS A 51 17.30 23.27 -12.86
N LEU A 52 18.00 23.19 -11.72
CA LEU A 52 18.58 24.36 -11.07
C LEU A 52 19.81 24.90 -11.82
N LYS A 53 20.56 24.05 -12.52
CA LYS A 53 21.71 24.45 -13.35
C LYS A 53 21.30 25.01 -14.70
N GLU A 54 20.22 24.48 -15.29
CA GLU A 54 19.71 24.89 -16.60
C GLU A 54 18.86 26.16 -16.53
N GLY A 55 18.21 26.41 -15.39
CA GLY A 55 17.44 27.63 -15.17
C GLY A 55 18.34 28.81 -14.77
N ASP A 56 17.99 30.01 -15.23
CA ASP A 56 18.46 31.26 -14.62
C ASP A 56 18.04 31.26 -13.14
N SER A 57 18.96 30.84 -12.27
CA SER A 57 18.75 30.50 -10.86
C SER A 57 18.40 31.69 -9.96
N ALA A 58 17.97 32.82 -10.55
CA ALA A 58 17.75 34.06 -9.85
C ALA A 58 16.38 34.15 -9.14
N ASN A 59 15.33 33.43 -9.59
CA ASN A 59 13.97 33.68 -9.07
C ASN A 59 13.01 32.46 -8.97
N VAL A 60 13.50 31.22 -9.03
CA VAL A 60 12.60 30.07 -8.87
C VAL A 60 12.32 29.81 -7.40
N SER A 61 11.08 30.06 -6.96
CA SER A 61 10.61 29.70 -5.63
C SER A 61 10.53 28.17 -5.47
N ARG A 62 10.79 27.67 -4.25
CA ARG A 62 10.70 26.24 -3.91
C ARG A 62 9.36 25.61 -4.34
N GLU A 63 8.28 26.38 -4.22
CA GLU A 63 6.93 25.93 -4.57
C GLU A 63 6.76 25.76 -6.08
N GLU A 64 7.27 26.69 -6.88
CA GLU A 64 7.26 26.60 -8.34
C GLU A 64 8.14 25.43 -8.82
N LEU A 65 9.31 25.27 -8.19
CA LEU A 65 10.19 24.13 -8.45
C LEU A 65 9.48 22.80 -8.15
N ALA A 66 8.80 22.70 -7.00
CA ALA A 66 8.05 21.52 -6.62
C ALA A 66 6.89 21.24 -7.59
N LYS A 67 6.13 22.26 -8.01
CA LYS A 67 5.03 22.10 -8.98
C LYS A 67 5.53 21.56 -10.33
N SER A 68 6.74 21.95 -10.75
CA SER A 68 7.35 21.42 -11.97
C SER A 68 7.90 20.01 -11.80
N ILE A 69 8.57 19.71 -10.67
CA ILE A 69 9.28 18.43 -10.48
C ILE A 69 8.37 17.30 -10.03
N ILE A 70 7.35 17.56 -9.21
CA ILE A 70 6.44 16.52 -8.69
C ILE A 70 5.77 15.69 -9.81
N PRO A 71 5.21 16.27 -10.89
CA PRO A 71 4.61 15.46 -11.96
C PRO A 71 5.64 14.57 -12.67
N ASP A 72 6.82 15.12 -12.99
CA ASP A 72 7.91 14.37 -13.61
C ASP A 72 8.39 13.24 -12.70
N ALA A 73 8.59 13.55 -11.41
CA ALA A 73 9.00 12.58 -10.40
C ALA A 73 8.00 11.43 -10.25
N ARG A 74 6.68 11.73 -10.31
CA ARG A 74 5.62 10.71 -10.29
C ARG A 74 5.63 9.84 -11.54
N ALA A 75 5.92 10.42 -12.70
CA ALA A 75 6.03 9.67 -13.95
C ALA A 75 7.25 8.74 -13.97
N MET A 76 8.35 9.13 -13.30
CA MET A 76 9.58 8.35 -13.18
C MET A 76 9.47 7.11 -12.28
N VAL A 77 8.36 6.93 -11.55
CA VAL A 77 8.17 5.72 -10.74
C VAL A 77 8.13 4.50 -11.69
N PRO A 78 8.97 3.47 -11.48
CA PRO A 78 8.93 2.27 -12.32
C PRO A 78 7.60 1.53 -12.19
N ASN A 79 7.17 0.85 -13.26
CA ASN A 79 5.90 0.12 -13.25
C ASN A 79 5.92 -1.06 -12.25
N GLU A 80 7.08 -1.70 -12.11
CA GLU A 80 7.32 -2.79 -11.15
C GLU A 80 6.97 -2.35 -9.72
N VAL A 81 7.42 -1.15 -9.31
CA VAL A 81 7.14 -0.60 -7.97
C VAL A 81 5.63 -0.32 -7.80
N ARG A 82 4.95 0.14 -8.85
CA ARG A 82 3.48 0.36 -8.82
C ARG A 82 2.74 -0.96 -8.67
N GLU A 83 3.13 -1.98 -9.43
CA GLU A 83 2.51 -3.31 -9.36
C GLU A 83 2.72 -3.96 -7.99
N GLU A 84 3.94 -3.91 -7.45
CA GLU A 84 4.23 -4.38 -6.11
C GLU A 84 3.40 -3.68 -5.04
N MET A 85 3.24 -2.35 -5.16
CA MET A 85 2.38 -1.58 -4.26
C MET A 85 0.92 -2.02 -4.35
N MET A 86 0.39 -2.20 -5.56
CA MET A 86 -1.00 -2.63 -5.77
C MET A 86 -1.26 -4.04 -5.19
N LEU A 87 -0.29 -4.95 -5.34
CA LEU A 87 -0.34 -6.28 -4.72
C LEU A 87 -0.35 -6.18 -3.20
N ARG A 88 0.53 -5.37 -2.60
CA ARG A 88 0.59 -5.20 -1.15
C ARG A 88 -0.69 -4.59 -0.58
N VAL A 89 -1.27 -3.60 -1.27
CA VAL A 89 -2.57 -3.02 -0.89
C VAL A 89 -3.65 -4.10 -0.93
N ARG A 90 -3.70 -4.93 -1.98
CA ARG A 90 -4.65 -6.04 -2.08
C ARG A 90 -4.49 -7.01 -0.91
N GLU A 91 -3.27 -7.43 -0.60
CA GLU A 91 -3.00 -8.33 0.53
C GLU A 91 -3.51 -7.75 1.85
N VAL A 92 -3.30 -6.45 2.10
CA VAL A 92 -3.78 -5.79 3.32
C VAL A 92 -5.31 -5.73 3.38
N LEU A 93 -5.99 -5.58 2.24
CA LEU A 93 -7.44 -5.52 2.16
C LEU A 93 -8.09 -6.92 2.23
N GLU A 94 -7.39 -7.93 1.73
CA GLU A 94 -7.83 -9.34 1.71
C GLU A 94 -7.43 -10.11 2.97
N ALA A 95 -6.51 -9.57 3.77
CA ALA A 95 -6.11 -10.15 5.04
C ALA A 95 -7.35 -10.32 5.95
N PRO A 96 -7.64 -11.54 6.42
CA PRO A 96 -8.74 -11.75 7.33
C PRO A 96 -8.47 -10.93 8.59
N MET A 97 -9.39 -10.02 8.94
CA MET A 97 -9.39 -9.39 10.26
C MET A 97 -9.27 -10.53 11.27
N ALA A 98 -8.15 -10.59 11.99
CA ALA A 98 -7.92 -11.62 12.99
C ALA A 98 -9.10 -11.62 13.94
N ALA A 99 -10.00 -12.59 13.75
CA ALA A 99 -11.08 -12.85 14.67
C ALA A 99 -10.40 -13.34 15.94
N SER A 100 -10.41 -12.51 16.98
CA SER A 100 -10.14 -12.92 18.35
C SER A 100 -11.20 -13.97 18.72
N ASN A 101 -10.97 -15.21 18.32
CA ASN A 101 -11.70 -16.36 18.83
C ASN A 101 -10.91 -16.84 20.05
N ASP A 102 -11.03 -16.10 21.15
CA ASP A 102 -10.80 -16.65 22.47
C ASP A 102 -11.79 -17.81 22.62
N LYS A 103 -11.28 -19.02 22.41
CA LYS A 103 -12.04 -20.23 22.65
C LYS A 103 -12.39 -20.23 24.13
N GLU A 104 -13.67 -20.04 24.39
CA GLU A 104 -14.37 -20.56 25.55
C GLU A 104 -14.01 -22.05 25.70
N GLU A 105 -12.98 -22.33 26.48
CA GLU A 105 -12.70 -23.67 26.97
C GLU A 105 -13.67 -23.94 28.12
N ASN A 106 -14.92 -24.22 27.74
CA ASN A 106 -15.86 -24.92 28.60
C ASN A 106 -15.29 -26.31 28.88
N SER A 107 -14.55 -26.43 29.99
CA SER A 107 -14.22 -27.72 30.58
C SER A 107 -15.38 -28.14 31.49
N ASP A 108 -16.46 -28.59 30.84
CA ASP A 108 -17.46 -29.47 31.43
C ASP A 108 -16.91 -30.91 31.35
N GLY A 109 -16.72 -31.57 32.51
CA GLY A 109 -16.52 -33.02 32.52
C GLY A 109 -15.44 -33.58 33.46
N GLY A 110 -15.64 -33.44 34.76
CA GLY A 110 -15.75 -34.63 35.63
C GLY A 110 -14.50 -35.31 36.22
N ILE A 111 -14.78 -35.91 37.39
CA ILE A 111 -14.12 -37.04 38.06
C ILE A 111 -12.99 -36.68 39.04
N CYS A 112 -13.35 -36.35 40.29
CA CYS A 112 -13.19 -37.22 41.48
C CYS A 112 -13.77 -36.56 42.74
#